data_AF-A0A7C3HCP4-F1
#
_entry.id   AF-A0A7C3HCP4-F1
#
_cell.length_a   1.000
_cell.length_b   1.000
_cell.length_c   1.000
_cell.angle_alpha   90.00
_cell.angle_beta   90.00
_cell.angle_gamma   90.00
#
_symmetry.space_group_name_H-M   'P 1'
#
loop_
_entity.id
_entity.type
_entity.pdbx_description
1 polymer ?
#
loop_
_entity_poly.entity_id
_entity_poly.type
_entity_poly.pdbx_seq_one_letter_code
_entity_poly.pdbx_strand_id
1 'polypeptide(L)'
;MPRSAPYSTRFPSLVKQTLFHRLPDEQQAIIESIAGEYRFTHQDLRQICEIALDLHLWEEPDIEQVWPDPSSSPRTGKALRQALIQQVVQYWEDAKSRPNCYPLNGPQERISAAAKPVEKLKGKLGLGYCPVASPKTLCCNLMTLDAVDNCGFGCTYCSIQSFYDGKEISFDQDFANKLAQLEIDPDKTYHIGTGQSSDSLMWGNSHGVLDALLDFARRYPNVILELKTKSANISHLLKSELPRNILCTWSLNTETIINNEEHGTASLEKRLAAARAIADKGGIVGFHFHPMVHYEQWEADYQQVIKAVTTKFKPEEVALVSLGTLTFIKPVIRDIRERGISTKILKMPLLDAEGKLSYPDDIKIALFSHAWNCFPESWRQQVFFYLCMEHQRFWEPVFGFNYKDNQAFETAMKKAYLQKISVTST
;
A
#
# COMPACT_ATOMS: atom_id res chain seq x y z
N MET A 1 12.12 -14.12 -37.14
CA MET A 1 11.57 -15.04 -38.17
C MET A 1 10.97 -14.24 -39.32
N PRO A 2 11.07 -14.71 -40.58
CA PRO A 2 10.49 -14.03 -41.73
C PRO A 2 8.95 -13.96 -41.63
N ARG A 3 8.35 -12.88 -42.14
CA ARG A 3 6.88 -12.63 -42.09
C ARG A 3 6.04 -13.68 -42.84
N SER A 4 6.67 -14.53 -43.66
CA SER A 4 6.04 -15.56 -44.49
C SER A 4 5.74 -16.89 -43.78
N ALA A 5 6.23 -17.09 -42.55
CA ALA A 5 5.93 -18.30 -41.79
C ALA A 5 4.45 -18.32 -41.30
N PRO A 6 3.80 -19.50 -41.20
CA PRO A 6 2.46 -19.63 -40.61
C PRO A 6 2.35 -18.91 -39.26
N TYR A 7 1.19 -18.35 -38.94
CA TYR A 7 1.05 -17.57 -37.69
C TYR A 7 1.32 -18.43 -36.45
N SER A 8 0.86 -19.68 -36.46
CA SER A 8 1.09 -20.65 -35.39
C SER A 8 2.57 -20.85 -35.06
N THR A 9 3.47 -20.82 -36.04
CA THR A 9 4.92 -20.96 -35.78
C THR A 9 5.55 -19.69 -35.22
N ARG A 10 4.89 -18.54 -35.40
CA ARG A 10 5.34 -17.24 -34.88
C ARG A 10 4.79 -16.95 -33.48
N PHE A 11 3.59 -17.44 -33.16
CA PHE A 11 2.87 -17.12 -31.92
C PHE A 11 3.71 -17.32 -30.64
N PRO A 12 4.43 -18.44 -30.44
CA PRO A 12 5.27 -18.62 -29.25
C PRO A 12 6.33 -17.51 -29.06
N SER A 13 6.87 -16.98 -30.17
CA SER A 13 7.83 -15.87 -30.10
C SER A 13 7.19 -14.53 -29.80
N LEU A 14 5.91 -14.35 -30.17
CA LEU A 14 5.17 -13.11 -29.94
C LEU A 14 4.68 -12.98 -28.50
N VAL A 15 4.41 -14.09 -27.80
CA VAL A 15 3.91 -14.08 -26.42
C VAL A 15 5.01 -14.10 -25.36
N LYS A 16 6.28 -14.37 -25.74
CA LYS A 16 7.39 -14.57 -24.80
C LYS A 16 7.61 -13.43 -23.79
N GLN A 17 7.33 -12.18 -24.17
CA GLN A 17 7.48 -10.99 -23.31
C GLN A 17 6.12 -10.41 -22.86
N THR A 18 5.08 -11.24 -22.87
CA THR A 18 3.72 -10.89 -22.44
C THR A 18 3.32 -11.68 -21.21
N LEU A 19 2.17 -11.34 -20.63
CA LEU A 19 1.58 -12.06 -19.50
C LEU A 19 0.72 -13.27 -19.92
N PHE A 20 0.80 -13.71 -21.18
CA PHE A 20 0.02 -14.82 -21.71
C PHE A 20 0.08 -16.09 -20.84
N HIS A 21 1.28 -16.45 -20.39
CA HIS A 21 1.53 -17.64 -19.55
C HIS A 21 0.96 -17.56 -18.12
N ARG A 22 0.39 -16.41 -17.73
CA ARG A 22 -0.27 -16.19 -16.43
C ARG A 22 -1.78 -16.29 -16.51
N LEU A 23 -2.35 -16.34 -17.71
CA LEU A 23 -3.77 -16.53 -17.91
C LEU A 23 -4.17 -17.99 -17.64
N PRO A 24 -5.43 -18.24 -17.23
CA PRO A 24 -5.98 -19.60 -17.21
C PRO A 24 -5.85 -20.28 -18.57
N ASP A 25 -5.69 -21.61 -18.58
CA ASP A 25 -5.46 -22.40 -19.81
C ASP A 25 -6.57 -22.20 -20.85
N GLU A 26 -7.83 -22.05 -20.41
CA GLU A 26 -8.97 -21.77 -21.28
C GLU A 26 -8.82 -20.42 -21.99
N GLN A 27 -8.45 -19.37 -21.27
CA GLN A 27 -8.20 -18.05 -21.85
C GLN A 27 -6.97 -18.03 -22.77
N GLN A 28 -5.93 -18.81 -22.44
CA GLN A 28 -4.78 -18.98 -23.33
C GLN A 28 -5.21 -19.54 -24.70
N ALA A 29 -6.03 -20.59 -24.71
CA ALA A 29 -6.53 -21.21 -25.94
C ALA A 29 -7.39 -20.24 -26.78
N ILE A 30 -8.25 -19.46 -26.10
CA ILE A 30 -9.13 -18.48 -26.75
C ILE A 30 -8.31 -17.35 -27.38
N ILE A 31 -7.34 -16.79 -26.64
CA ILE A 31 -6.48 -15.72 -27.16
C ILE A 31 -5.61 -16.23 -28.31
N GLU A 32 -5.08 -17.46 -28.24
CA GLU A 32 -4.32 -18.04 -29.35
C GLU A 32 -5.17 -18.17 -30.63
N SER A 33 -6.42 -18.64 -30.49
CA SER A 33 -7.38 -18.73 -31.58
C SER A 33 -7.66 -17.36 -32.24
N ILE A 34 -8.06 -16.38 -31.43
CA ILE A 34 -8.36 -15.01 -31.87
C ILE A 34 -7.12 -14.37 -32.52
N ALA A 35 -5.94 -14.53 -31.91
CA ALA A 35 -4.69 -14.01 -32.43
C ALA A 35 -4.32 -14.61 -33.79
N GLY A 36 -4.61 -15.89 -34.00
CA GLY A 36 -4.43 -16.60 -35.26
C GLY A 36 -5.34 -16.09 -36.37
N GLU A 37 -6.63 -15.91 -36.06
CA GLU A 37 -7.65 -15.40 -36.97
C GLU A 37 -7.35 -13.97 -37.42
N TYR A 38 -7.11 -13.07 -36.45
CA TYR A 38 -6.92 -11.63 -36.71
C TYR A 38 -5.46 -11.22 -36.89
N ARG A 39 -4.52 -12.16 -36.83
CA ARG A 39 -3.06 -11.93 -37.02
C ARG A 39 -2.52 -10.85 -36.09
N PHE A 40 -2.67 -11.05 -34.78
CA PHE A 40 -2.18 -10.12 -33.76
C PHE A 40 -0.67 -9.92 -33.84
N THR A 41 -0.22 -8.70 -33.63
CA THR A 41 1.19 -8.35 -33.41
C THR A 41 1.61 -8.62 -31.96
N HIS A 42 2.91 -8.52 -31.66
CA HIS A 42 3.39 -8.56 -30.28
C HIS A 42 2.72 -7.50 -29.40
N GLN A 43 2.50 -6.29 -29.93
CA GLN A 43 1.88 -5.20 -29.16
C GLN A 43 0.40 -5.48 -28.89
N ASP A 44 -0.32 -6.04 -29.88
CA ASP A 44 -1.71 -6.45 -29.72
C ASP A 44 -1.81 -7.54 -28.64
N LEU A 45 -0.95 -8.56 -28.69
CA LEU A 45 -0.92 -9.64 -27.70
C LEU A 45 -0.57 -9.13 -26.30
N ARG A 46 0.41 -8.23 -26.18
CA ARG A 46 0.75 -7.62 -24.91
C ARG A 46 -0.47 -6.92 -24.29
N GLN A 47 -1.16 -6.08 -25.05
CA GLN A 47 -2.32 -5.34 -24.58
C GLN A 47 -3.48 -6.28 -24.20
N ILE A 48 -3.82 -7.23 -25.07
CA ILE A 48 -4.92 -8.16 -24.83
C ILE A 48 -4.63 -9.09 -23.66
N CYS A 49 -3.40 -9.58 -23.49
CA CYS A 49 -3.05 -10.41 -22.33
C CYS A 49 -3.10 -9.62 -21.03
N GLU A 50 -2.67 -8.35 -21.03
CA GLU A 50 -2.80 -7.48 -19.84
C GLU A 50 -4.28 -7.24 -19.49
N ILE A 51 -5.13 -6.95 -20.48
CA ILE A 51 -6.58 -6.74 -20.27
C ILE A 51 -7.28 -8.02 -19.81
N ALA A 52 -7.05 -9.14 -20.49
CA ALA A 52 -7.67 -10.42 -20.14
C ALA A 52 -7.31 -10.84 -18.71
N LEU A 53 -6.05 -10.64 -18.31
CA LEU A 53 -5.61 -10.95 -16.95
C LEU A 53 -6.22 -9.99 -15.94
N ASP A 54 -6.28 -8.69 -16.23
CA ASP A 54 -6.97 -7.73 -15.38
C ASP A 54 -8.44 -8.13 -15.16
N LEU A 55 -9.19 -8.41 -16.24
CA LEU A 55 -10.60 -8.83 -16.15
C LEU A 55 -10.76 -10.09 -15.29
N HIS A 56 -9.91 -11.08 -15.51
CA HIS A 56 -9.91 -12.32 -14.75
C HIS A 56 -9.66 -12.07 -13.26
N LEU A 57 -8.61 -11.30 -12.91
CA LEU A 57 -8.26 -10.99 -11.52
C LEU A 57 -9.34 -10.14 -10.83
N TRP A 58 -10.06 -9.32 -11.59
CA TRP A 58 -11.14 -8.46 -11.10
C TRP A 58 -12.47 -9.19 -10.93
N GLU A 59 -12.54 -10.47 -11.33
CA GLU A 59 -13.78 -11.26 -11.40
C GLU A 59 -14.83 -10.62 -12.33
N GLU A 60 -14.37 -9.96 -13.40
CA GLU A 60 -15.22 -9.47 -14.49
C GLU A 60 -15.38 -10.56 -15.57
N PRO A 61 -16.33 -10.42 -16.50
CA PRO A 61 -16.43 -11.32 -17.65
C PRO A 61 -15.10 -11.47 -18.39
N ASP A 62 -14.73 -12.71 -18.66
CA ASP A 62 -13.45 -13.08 -19.28
C ASP A 62 -13.40 -12.63 -20.76
N ILE A 63 -12.19 -12.69 -21.34
CA ILE A 63 -11.92 -12.16 -22.69
C ILE A 63 -12.87 -12.70 -23.77
N GLU A 64 -13.32 -13.94 -23.66
CA GLU A 64 -14.28 -14.57 -24.57
C GLU A 64 -15.63 -13.87 -24.56
N GLN A 65 -16.13 -13.55 -23.37
CA GLN A 65 -17.45 -12.99 -23.15
C GLN A 65 -17.51 -11.51 -23.57
N VAL A 66 -16.38 -10.82 -23.53
CA VAL A 66 -16.26 -9.40 -23.92
C VAL A 66 -15.75 -9.23 -25.34
N TRP A 67 -15.39 -10.32 -26.04
CA TRP A 67 -14.88 -10.23 -27.40
C TRP A 67 -16.00 -9.74 -28.34
N PRO A 68 -15.81 -8.64 -29.09
CA PRO A 68 -16.89 -8.08 -29.90
C PRO A 68 -17.25 -8.98 -31.09
N ASP A 69 -18.53 -9.01 -31.46
CA ASP A 69 -18.99 -9.69 -32.67
C ASP A 69 -18.39 -9.03 -33.94
N PRO A 70 -17.51 -9.72 -34.68
CA PRO A 70 -16.87 -9.18 -35.87
C PRO A 70 -17.86 -8.88 -37.00
N SER A 71 -18.99 -9.59 -37.06
CA SER A 71 -20.00 -9.45 -38.12
C SER A 71 -20.71 -8.10 -38.09
N SER A 72 -20.69 -7.43 -36.94
CA SER A 72 -21.27 -6.10 -36.74
C SER A 72 -20.45 -4.97 -37.38
N SER A 73 -19.21 -5.23 -37.80
CA SER A 73 -18.28 -4.21 -38.28
C SER A 73 -18.13 -4.24 -39.81
N PRO A 74 -18.25 -3.11 -40.52
CA PRO A 74 -18.01 -3.03 -41.96
C PRO A 74 -16.51 -3.07 -42.34
N ARG A 75 -15.61 -3.09 -41.34
CA ARG A 75 -14.15 -3.03 -41.54
C ARG A 75 -13.60 -4.42 -41.82
N THR A 76 -12.47 -4.49 -42.52
CA THR A 76 -11.78 -5.76 -42.80
C THR A 76 -10.29 -5.69 -42.48
N GLY A 77 -9.63 -6.85 -42.38
CA GLY A 77 -8.18 -6.97 -42.18
C GLY A 77 -7.66 -6.18 -40.96
N LYS A 78 -6.63 -5.36 -41.16
CA LYS A 78 -6.02 -4.56 -40.09
C LYS A 78 -7.02 -3.61 -39.42
N ALA A 79 -7.91 -2.98 -40.20
CA ALA A 79 -8.88 -2.03 -39.66
C ALA A 79 -9.93 -2.72 -38.78
N LEU A 80 -10.33 -3.95 -39.12
CA LEU A 80 -11.19 -4.78 -38.28
C LEU A 80 -10.49 -5.13 -36.97
N ARG A 81 -9.26 -5.66 -37.04
CA ARG A 81 -8.48 -6.01 -35.83
C ARG A 81 -8.36 -4.83 -34.86
N GLN A 82 -7.99 -3.65 -35.38
CA GLN A 82 -7.86 -2.45 -34.55
C GLN A 82 -9.21 -2.04 -33.93
N ALA A 83 -10.31 -2.20 -34.66
CA ALA A 83 -11.65 -1.91 -34.14
C ALA A 83 -12.07 -2.87 -33.01
N LEU A 84 -11.78 -4.16 -33.16
CA LEU A 84 -12.08 -5.18 -32.14
C LEU A 84 -11.28 -4.92 -30.86
N ILE A 85 -9.95 -4.72 -31.00
CA ILE A 85 -9.08 -4.39 -29.85
C ILE A 85 -9.55 -3.11 -29.16
N GLN A 86 -9.92 -2.07 -29.92
CA GLN A 86 -10.38 -0.81 -29.33
C GLN A 86 -11.67 -0.97 -28.53
N GLN A 87 -12.59 -1.84 -28.95
CA GLN A 87 -13.81 -2.14 -28.18
C GLN A 87 -13.48 -2.89 -26.88
N VAL A 88 -12.55 -3.84 -26.91
CA VAL A 88 -12.06 -4.52 -25.69
C VAL A 88 -11.38 -3.53 -24.73
N VAL A 89 -10.56 -2.62 -25.27
CA VAL A 89 -9.94 -1.54 -24.49
C VAL A 89 -11.00 -0.63 -23.87
N GLN A 90 -12.05 -0.29 -24.61
CA GLN A 90 -13.15 0.52 -24.09
C GLN A 90 -13.88 -0.18 -22.95
N TYR A 91 -14.21 -1.47 -23.10
CA TYR A 91 -14.81 -2.27 -22.03
C TYR A 91 -13.94 -2.28 -20.76
N TRP A 92 -12.62 -2.43 -20.92
CA TRP A 92 -11.66 -2.43 -19.82
C TRP A 92 -11.59 -1.07 -19.10
N GLU A 93 -11.57 0.06 -19.83
CA GLU A 93 -11.61 1.39 -19.22
C GLU A 93 -12.96 1.69 -18.57
N ASP A 94 -14.07 1.27 -19.18
CA ASP A 94 -15.41 1.37 -18.59
C ASP A 94 -15.48 0.57 -17.29
N ALA A 95 -14.90 -0.63 -17.24
CA ALA A 95 -14.79 -1.42 -16.02
C ALA A 95 -14.00 -0.70 -14.91
N LYS A 96 -12.89 -0.04 -15.24
CA LYS A 96 -12.08 0.75 -14.28
C LYS A 96 -12.80 2.00 -13.78
N SER A 97 -13.71 2.56 -14.56
CA SER A 97 -14.50 3.74 -14.17
C SER A 97 -15.65 3.42 -13.21
N ARG A 98 -16.12 2.17 -13.19
CA ARG A 98 -17.17 1.71 -12.28
C ARG A 98 -16.59 1.53 -10.87
N PRO A 99 -17.27 2.00 -9.81
CA PRO A 99 -16.87 1.69 -8.44
C PRO A 99 -16.74 0.19 -8.22
N ASN A 100 -15.74 -0.22 -7.46
CA ASN A 100 -15.57 -1.63 -7.10
C ASN A 100 -16.66 -2.09 -6.14
N CYS A 101 -17.11 -3.35 -6.31
CA CYS A 101 -17.97 -4.05 -5.36
C CYS A 101 -17.18 -5.24 -4.82
N TYR A 102 -17.01 -5.27 -3.50
CA TYR A 102 -16.29 -6.32 -2.80
C TYR A 102 -17.26 -7.32 -2.16
N PRO A 103 -16.97 -8.63 -2.18
CA PRO A 103 -17.75 -9.59 -1.43
C PRO A 103 -17.59 -9.37 0.08
N LEU A 104 -18.69 -9.52 0.83
CA LEU A 104 -18.73 -9.31 2.28
C LEU A 104 -17.76 -10.23 3.04
N ASN A 105 -17.62 -11.48 2.59
CA ASN A 105 -16.83 -12.51 3.29
C ASN A 105 -15.35 -12.58 2.86
N GLY A 106 -14.90 -11.66 2.00
CA GLY A 106 -13.58 -11.74 1.36
C GLY A 106 -13.51 -12.82 0.27
N PRO A 107 -12.34 -13.00 -0.37
CA PRO A 107 -12.12 -14.07 -1.34
C PRO A 107 -12.13 -15.44 -0.68
N GLN A 108 -12.48 -16.47 -1.45
CA GLN A 108 -12.48 -17.86 -1.00
C GLN A 108 -11.09 -18.37 -0.63
N GLU A 109 -10.05 -17.92 -1.34
CA GLU A 109 -8.65 -18.26 -1.07
C GLU A 109 -7.95 -17.14 -0.30
N ARG A 110 -7.47 -17.45 0.91
CA ARG A 110 -6.59 -16.56 1.67
C ARG A 110 -5.15 -16.94 1.40
N ILE A 111 -4.37 -15.97 0.95
CA ILE A 111 -2.96 -16.20 0.61
C ILE A 111 -2.09 -15.75 1.77
N SER A 112 -1.33 -16.68 2.34
CA SER A 112 -0.18 -16.31 3.15
C SER A 112 1.01 -16.14 2.22
N ALA A 113 1.79 -15.07 2.39
CA ALA A 113 3.13 -15.07 1.83
C ALA A 113 3.88 -16.19 2.58
N ALA A 114 4.04 -17.36 1.97
CA ALA A 114 4.91 -18.39 2.51
C ALA A 114 6.30 -17.77 2.64
N ALA A 115 6.70 -17.49 3.88
CA ALA A 115 7.87 -16.71 4.20
C ALA A 115 8.88 -17.61 4.93
N LYS A 116 10.12 -17.63 4.44
CA LYS A 116 11.22 -18.33 5.07
C LYS A 116 12.09 -17.31 5.82
N PRO A 117 11.99 -17.20 7.15
CA PRO A 117 12.87 -16.32 7.91
C PRO A 117 14.31 -16.82 7.81
N VAL A 118 15.25 -15.90 7.57
CA VAL A 118 16.68 -16.15 7.48
C VAL A 118 17.44 -15.00 8.15
N GLU A 119 18.61 -15.30 8.71
CA GLU A 119 19.54 -14.27 9.18
C GLU A 119 20.57 -13.98 8.09
N LYS A 120 20.80 -12.69 7.82
CA LYS A 120 21.83 -12.24 6.87
C LYS A 120 22.63 -11.11 7.50
N LEU A 121 23.94 -11.14 7.31
CA LEU A 121 24.77 -10.01 7.70
C LEU A 121 24.61 -8.89 6.66
N LYS A 122 24.05 -7.73 7.06
CA LYS A 122 24.04 -6.54 6.20
C LYS A 122 25.34 -5.75 6.34
N GLY A 123 25.87 -5.19 5.26
CA GLY A 123 27.09 -4.38 5.32
C GLY A 123 26.94 -3.04 6.07
N LYS A 124 25.72 -2.52 6.18
CA LYS A 124 25.39 -1.25 6.85
C LYS A 124 24.07 -1.36 7.59
N LEU A 125 23.88 -0.51 8.61
CA LEU A 125 22.57 -0.32 9.23
C LEU A 125 21.57 0.18 8.18
N GLY A 126 20.35 -0.36 8.18
CA GLY A 126 19.27 0.04 7.27
C GLY A 126 18.68 1.42 7.56
N LEU A 127 19.50 2.40 7.92
CA LEU A 127 19.08 3.78 8.18
C LEU A 127 19.12 4.60 6.89
N GLY A 128 18.00 5.20 6.51
CA GLY A 128 17.89 6.00 5.30
C GLY A 128 16.73 6.99 5.33
N TYR A 129 16.49 7.67 4.21
CA TYR A 129 15.26 8.42 4.00
C TYR A 129 14.19 7.52 3.41
N CYS A 130 12.93 7.81 3.76
CA CYS A 130 11.79 7.17 3.13
C CYS A 130 11.90 7.25 1.59
N PRO A 131 11.81 6.12 0.86
CA PRO A 131 12.11 6.07 -0.58
C PRO A 131 11.08 6.83 -1.43
N VAL A 132 9.95 7.22 -0.84
CA VAL A 132 8.92 8.02 -1.49
C VAL A 132 8.99 9.50 -1.12
N ALA A 133 9.99 9.92 -0.35
CA ALA A 133 10.23 11.32 -0.06
C ALA A 133 10.48 12.10 -1.36
N SER A 134 9.77 13.21 -1.52
CA SER A 134 9.79 13.99 -2.76
C SER A 134 9.55 15.46 -2.46
N PRO A 135 10.28 16.39 -3.12
CA PRO A 135 9.98 17.81 -3.06
C PRO A 135 8.69 18.18 -3.82
N LYS A 136 8.14 17.26 -4.62
CA LYS A 136 6.90 17.46 -5.40
C LYS A 136 5.63 17.19 -4.58
N THR A 137 5.80 16.56 -3.42
CA THR A 137 4.73 16.29 -2.44
C THR A 137 5.07 17.05 -1.17
N LEU A 138 4.07 17.36 -0.34
CA LEU A 138 4.37 17.88 0.99
C LEU A 138 4.76 16.72 1.93
N CYS A 139 6.06 16.48 2.07
CA CYS A 139 6.63 15.27 2.64
C CYS A 139 7.09 15.44 4.10
N CYS A 140 6.85 14.43 4.94
CA CYS A 140 7.24 14.41 6.35
C CYS A 140 8.74 14.22 6.58
N ASN A 141 9.53 14.00 5.51
CA ASN A 141 10.97 13.72 5.56
C ASN A 141 11.35 12.59 6.52
N LEU A 142 10.46 11.60 6.65
CA LEU A 142 10.66 10.43 7.50
C LEU A 142 11.99 9.75 7.19
N MET A 143 12.79 9.51 8.24
CA MET A 143 13.90 8.57 8.16
C MET A 143 13.38 7.16 8.44
N THR A 144 13.92 6.14 7.78
CA THR A 144 13.52 4.75 7.98
C THR A 144 14.66 3.95 8.57
N LEU A 145 14.32 3.00 9.45
CA LEU A 145 15.27 2.08 10.07
C LEU A 145 14.84 0.63 9.81
N ASP A 146 15.46 0.02 8.82
CA ASP A 146 15.06 -1.27 8.26
C ASP A 146 15.84 -2.43 8.90
N ALA A 147 15.27 -2.99 9.98
CA ALA A 147 15.81 -4.16 10.68
C ALA A 147 15.55 -5.48 9.95
N VAL A 148 14.41 -5.56 9.25
CA VAL A 148 13.91 -6.76 8.58
C VAL A 148 13.59 -6.40 7.14
N ASP A 149 14.04 -7.23 6.19
CA ASP A 149 13.71 -7.10 4.78
C ASP A 149 12.59 -8.07 4.40
N ASN A 150 11.63 -7.57 3.63
CA ASN A 150 10.42 -8.24 3.20
C ASN A 150 9.38 -8.44 4.33
N CYS A 151 8.13 -8.71 3.96
CA CYS A 151 7.00 -8.86 4.89
C CYS A 151 6.27 -10.18 4.63
N GLY A 152 5.81 -10.83 5.70
CA GLY A 152 5.07 -12.10 5.61
C GLY A 152 3.56 -11.94 5.42
N PHE A 153 3.05 -10.70 5.40
CA PHE A 153 1.66 -10.42 5.03
C PHE A 153 1.49 -10.45 3.51
N GLY A 154 0.28 -10.78 3.05
CA GLY A 154 -0.07 -10.91 1.63
C GLY A 154 -0.96 -9.80 1.13
N CYS A 155 -0.69 -8.53 1.46
CA CYS A 155 -1.54 -7.44 0.95
C CYS A 155 -1.41 -7.35 -0.58
N THR A 156 -2.52 -7.37 -1.31
CA THR A 156 -2.53 -7.38 -2.79
C THR A 156 -1.92 -6.11 -3.38
N TYR A 157 -2.11 -4.96 -2.72
CA TYR A 157 -1.49 -3.68 -3.08
C TYR A 157 -0.03 -3.51 -2.63
N CYS A 158 0.59 -4.52 -2.01
CA CYS A 158 1.88 -4.35 -1.35
C CYS A 158 3.01 -4.03 -2.34
N SER A 159 3.61 -2.85 -2.19
CA SER A 159 4.82 -2.46 -2.91
C SER A 159 6.10 -3.09 -2.36
N ILE A 160 6.15 -3.43 -1.06
CA ILE A 160 7.34 -4.02 -0.41
C ILE A 160 7.76 -5.30 -1.12
N GLN A 161 6.81 -6.19 -1.38
CA GLN A 161 7.06 -7.49 -2.01
C GLN A 161 7.58 -7.38 -3.46
N SER A 162 7.41 -6.23 -4.12
CA SER A 162 7.98 -5.97 -5.44
C SER A 162 9.47 -5.63 -5.40
N PHE A 163 10.03 -5.31 -4.24
CA PHE A 163 11.44 -4.98 -4.07
C PHE A 163 12.30 -6.17 -3.63
N TYR A 164 11.69 -7.32 -3.30
CA TYR A 164 12.39 -8.48 -2.78
C TYR A 164 12.11 -9.71 -3.64
N ASP A 165 13.18 -10.36 -4.08
CA ASP A 165 13.08 -11.59 -4.86
C ASP A 165 12.84 -12.80 -3.94
N GLY A 166 11.87 -13.63 -4.30
CA GLY A 166 11.61 -14.91 -3.66
C GLY A 166 10.77 -14.81 -2.37
N LYS A 167 10.92 -15.83 -1.53
CA LYS A 167 10.09 -16.07 -0.33
C LYS A 167 10.85 -15.84 0.98
N GLU A 168 12.07 -15.30 0.92
CA GLU A 168 12.90 -15.09 2.10
C GLU A 168 12.55 -13.79 2.82
N ILE A 169 12.61 -13.84 4.16
CA ILE A 169 12.49 -12.68 5.03
C ILE A 169 13.78 -12.58 5.83
N SER A 170 14.53 -11.52 5.61
CA SER A 170 15.91 -11.43 6.08
C SER A 170 16.01 -10.52 7.31
N PHE A 171 16.46 -11.07 8.43
CA PHE A 171 16.82 -10.33 9.63
C PHE A 171 18.30 -9.96 9.56
N ASP A 172 18.64 -8.70 9.84
CA ASP A 172 20.05 -8.33 9.98
C ASP A 172 20.64 -8.90 11.27
N GLN A 173 21.52 -9.89 11.13
CA GLN A 173 22.13 -10.63 12.25
C GLN A 173 22.86 -9.71 13.24
N ASP A 174 23.38 -8.58 12.76
CA ASP A 174 24.18 -7.64 13.55
C ASP A 174 23.45 -6.29 13.75
N PHE A 175 22.13 -6.28 13.61
CA PHE A 175 21.29 -5.08 13.73
C PHE A 175 21.50 -4.35 15.06
N ALA A 176 21.45 -5.07 16.18
CA ALA A 176 21.52 -4.50 17.52
C ALA A 176 22.86 -3.78 17.76
N ASN A 177 23.98 -4.39 17.35
CA ASN A 177 25.30 -3.80 17.52
C ASN A 177 25.48 -2.56 16.64
N LYS A 178 25.05 -2.61 15.38
CA LYS A 178 25.10 -1.45 14.47
C LYS A 178 24.24 -0.30 14.98
N LEU A 179 23.03 -0.59 15.47
CA LEU A 179 22.15 0.41 16.04
C LEU A 179 22.74 1.01 17.33
N ALA A 180 23.39 0.20 18.16
CA ALA A 180 24.07 0.67 19.37
C ALA A 180 25.30 1.56 19.08
N GLN A 181 25.88 1.47 17.88
CA GLN A 181 27.00 2.31 17.42
C GLN A 181 26.53 3.58 16.68
N LEU A 182 25.22 3.72 16.40
CA LEU A 182 24.68 4.89 15.72
C LEU A 182 24.78 6.11 16.63
N GLU A 183 25.48 7.14 16.18
CA GLU A 183 25.52 8.44 16.85
C GLU A 183 24.37 9.33 16.38
N ILE A 184 23.63 9.89 17.34
CA ILE A 184 22.53 10.82 17.12
C ILE A 184 22.95 12.19 17.66
N ASP A 185 22.76 13.23 16.86
CA ASP A 185 22.99 14.62 17.26
C ASP A 185 21.92 15.03 18.30
N PRO A 186 22.30 15.33 19.56
CA PRO A 186 21.33 15.66 20.60
C PRO A 186 20.59 16.98 20.35
N ASP A 187 21.15 17.87 19.53
CA ASP A 187 20.56 19.19 19.23
C ASP A 187 19.52 19.12 18.10
N LYS A 188 19.33 17.94 17.49
CA LYS A 188 18.34 17.70 16.43
C LYS A 188 17.24 16.77 16.90
N THR A 189 16.01 17.07 16.48
CA THR A 189 14.90 16.12 16.62
C THR A 189 14.80 15.23 15.39
N TYR A 190 14.78 13.92 15.61
CA TYR A 190 14.64 12.94 14.55
C TYR A 190 13.24 12.32 14.59
N HIS A 191 12.67 12.00 13.43
CA HIS A 191 11.52 11.11 13.31
C HIS A 191 11.97 9.93 12.48
N ILE A 192 12.12 8.79 13.13
CA ILE A 192 12.61 7.54 12.54
C ILE A 192 11.47 6.54 12.59
N GLY A 193 11.00 6.13 11.43
CA GLY A 193 10.01 5.08 11.28
C GLY A 193 10.65 3.73 11.05
N THR A 194 10.02 2.71 11.61
CA THR A 194 10.24 1.33 11.22
C THR A 194 9.03 0.87 10.39
N GLY A 195 9.21 -0.17 9.57
CA GLY A 195 8.13 -0.73 8.77
C GLY A 195 8.07 -0.22 7.32
N GLN A 196 9.18 0.29 6.79
CA GLN A 196 9.32 0.62 5.37
C GLN A 196 9.62 -0.62 4.53
N SER A 197 10.48 -1.51 5.02
CA SER A 197 10.89 -2.76 4.38
C SER A 197 10.15 -4.01 4.89
N SER A 198 9.42 -3.90 6.00
CA SER A 198 8.68 -5.00 6.65
C SER A 198 7.54 -4.45 7.50
N ASP A 199 6.94 -5.26 8.36
CA ASP A 199 6.00 -4.82 9.41
C ASP A 199 6.68 -4.87 10.78
N SER A 200 6.64 -3.77 11.53
CA SER A 200 7.45 -3.61 12.74
C SER A 200 7.10 -4.56 13.87
N LEU A 201 5.83 -4.97 13.98
CA LEU A 201 5.35 -5.77 15.12
C LEU A 201 4.95 -7.20 14.72
N MET A 202 4.87 -7.50 13.43
CA MET A 202 4.58 -8.86 12.93
C MET A 202 5.45 -9.92 13.60
N TRP A 203 6.76 -9.67 13.67
CA TRP A 203 7.76 -10.65 14.12
C TRP A 203 7.91 -10.75 15.65
N GLY A 204 7.20 -9.92 16.43
CA GLY A 204 7.49 -9.76 17.85
C GLY A 204 8.97 -9.41 18.07
N ASN A 205 9.56 -9.88 19.16
CA ASN A 205 10.99 -9.66 19.45
C ASN A 205 11.91 -10.74 18.85
N SER A 206 11.56 -11.28 17.68
CA SER A 206 12.43 -12.23 16.99
C SER A 206 13.80 -11.59 16.71
N HIS A 207 14.87 -12.33 16.93
CA HIS A 207 16.26 -11.86 16.79
C HIS A 207 16.60 -10.60 17.61
N GLY A 208 15.86 -10.32 18.69
CA GLY A 208 16.13 -9.19 19.59
C GLY A 208 15.87 -7.80 18.98
N VAL A 209 15.15 -7.73 17.86
CA VAL A 209 14.94 -6.47 17.12
C VAL A 209 14.19 -5.43 17.97
N LEU A 210 13.12 -5.83 18.66
CA LEU A 210 12.36 -4.88 19.49
C LEU A 210 13.18 -4.43 20.69
N ASP A 211 13.94 -5.31 21.34
CA ASP A 211 14.82 -4.89 22.44
C ASP A 211 15.83 -3.84 21.99
N ALA A 212 16.49 -4.07 20.85
CA ALA A 212 17.43 -3.10 20.29
C ALA A 212 16.78 -1.74 19.99
N LEU A 213 15.55 -1.75 19.47
CA LEU A 213 14.77 -0.53 19.21
C LEU A 213 14.35 0.19 20.50
N LEU A 214 13.91 -0.56 21.52
CA LEU A 214 13.57 0.00 22.82
C LEU A 214 14.79 0.65 23.48
N ASP A 215 15.95 -0.04 23.48
CA ASP A 215 17.19 0.47 24.05
C ASP A 215 17.69 1.72 23.32
N PHE A 216 17.60 1.74 21.99
CA PHE A 216 17.91 2.91 21.18
C PHE A 216 17.01 4.10 21.53
N ALA A 217 15.70 3.88 21.64
CA ALA A 217 14.76 4.94 22.03
C ALA A 217 15.03 5.47 23.45
N ARG A 218 15.36 4.61 24.43
CA ARG A 218 15.74 5.05 25.79
C ARG A 218 16.99 5.93 25.77
N ARG A 219 17.98 5.56 24.96
CA ARG A 219 19.26 6.26 24.87
C ARG A 219 19.10 7.65 24.26
N TYR A 220 18.19 7.82 23.29
CA TYR A 220 18.04 9.06 22.54
C TYR A 220 16.62 9.65 22.63
N PRO A 221 16.28 10.37 23.71
CA PRO A 221 14.94 10.93 23.91
C PRO A 221 14.53 11.99 22.87
N ASN A 222 15.48 12.56 22.12
CA ASN A 222 15.26 13.47 21.00
C ASN A 222 14.85 12.77 19.69
N VAL A 223 14.82 11.43 19.67
CA VAL A 223 14.35 10.63 18.54
C VAL A 223 12.92 10.20 18.77
N ILE A 224 12.01 10.59 17.89
CA ILE A 224 10.67 10.01 17.81
C ILE A 224 10.78 8.71 17.00
N LEU A 225 10.67 7.56 17.67
CA LEU A 225 10.76 6.25 17.04
C LEU A 225 9.37 5.68 16.78
N GLU A 226 9.00 5.54 15.52
CA GLU A 226 7.68 5.04 15.12
C GLU A 226 7.74 3.53 14.77
N LEU A 227 6.85 2.74 15.39
CA LEU A 227 6.62 1.34 15.09
C LEU A 227 5.31 1.20 14.31
N LYS A 228 5.40 1.04 12.98
CA LYS A 228 4.22 0.94 12.10
C LYS A 228 3.83 -0.50 11.84
N THR A 229 2.53 -0.80 11.99
CA THR A 229 2.07 -2.19 11.86
C THR A 229 0.63 -2.37 11.34
N LYS A 230 0.35 -3.56 10.79
CA LYS A 230 -0.98 -4.17 10.57
C LYS A 230 -1.22 -5.39 11.47
N SER A 231 -0.32 -5.65 12.42
CA SER A 231 -0.35 -6.76 13.36
C SER A 231 -1.07 -6.39 14.67
N ALA A 232 -1.43 -7.42 15.43
CA ALA A 232 -1.86 -7.33 16.82
C ALA A 232 -0.82 -7.91 17.81
N ASN A 233 0.36 -8.30 17.32
CA ASN A 233 1.41 -8.92 18.12
C ASN A 233 2.20 -7.87 18.94
N ILE A 234 1.58 -7.42 20.03
CA ILE A 234 2.15 -6.42 20.96
C ILE A 234 2.66 -7.02 22.27
N SER A 235 2.69 -8.35 22.38
CA SER A 235 2.94 -9.05 23.65
C SER A 235 4.27 -8.67 24.31
N HIS A 236 5.31 -8.43 23.49
CA HIS A 236 6.61 -7.97 23.96
C HIS A 236 6.54 -6.55 24.53
N LEU A 237 5.92 -5.63 23.79
CA LEU A 237 5.75 -4.23 24.20
C LEU A 237 4.97 -4.09 25.51
N LEU A 238 3.96 -4.93 25.74
CA LEU A 238 3.19 -4.94 26.99
C LEU A 238 4.01 -5.40 28.20
N LYS A 239 5.00 -6.29 28.00
CA LYS A 239 5.89 -6.78 29.06
C LYS A 239 7.06 -5.85 29.34
N SER A 240 7.44 -5.03 28.35
CA SER A 240 8.55 -4.08 28.46
C SER A 240 8.12 -2.77 29.12
N GLU A 241 9.10 -2.02 29.64
CA GLU A 241 8.93 -0.61 29.97
C GLU A 241 9.08 0.21 28.68
N LEU A 242 8.01 0.90 28.27
CA LEU A 242 7.98 1.63 27.00
C LEU A 242 8.68 2.99 27.14
N PRO A 243 9.72 3.26 26.34
CA PRO A 243 10.29 4.61 26.19
C PRO A 243 9.20 5.58 25.71
N ARG A 244 9.19 6.79 26.28
CA ARG A 244 8.14 7.80 26.00
C ARG A 244 8.12 8.27 24.55
N ASN A 245 9.27 8.22 23.91
CA ASN A 245 9.50 8.64 22.53
C ASN A 245 9.21 7.54 21.50
N ILE A 246 8.60 6.42 21.90
CA ILE A 246 8.04 5.44 20.96
C ILE A 246 6.59 5.76 20.63
N LEU A 247 6.32 5.86 19.33
CA LEU A 247 4.98 5.97 18.76
C LEU A 247 4.61 4.63 18.14
N CYS A 248 3.58 3.96 18.65
CA CYS A 248 3.06 2.75 18.01
C CYS A 248 1.92 3.14 17.06
N THR A 249 2.06 2.85 15.78
CA THR A 249 1.08 3.29 14.77
C THR A 249 0.49 2.12 14.01
N TRP A 250 -0.82 2.19 13.76
CA TRP A 250 -1.55 1.14 13.05
C TRP A 250 -2.03 1.65 11.70
N SER A 251 -1.73 0.88 10.65
CA SER A 251 -2.46 1.01 9.40
C SER A 251 -3.89 0.52 9.60
N LEU A 252 -4.87 1.39 9.39
CA LEU A 252 -6.28 1.06 9.44
C LEU A 252 -6.86 1.07 8.03
N ASN A 253 -7.84 0.21 7.82
CA ASN A 253 -8.68 0.23 6.64
C ASN A 253 -10.09 -0.23 7.02
N THR A 254 -11.01 -0.13 6.07
CA THR A 254 -12.36 -0.69 6.21
C THR A 254 -12.31 -2.21 6.32
N GLU A 255 -13.28 -2.82 7.01
CA GLU A 255 -13.34 -4.29 7.09
C GLU A 255 -13.43 -4.93 5.70
N THR A 256 -14.17 -4.28 4.79
CA THR A 256 -14.26 -4.62 3.38
C THR A 256 -12.86 -4.79 2.75
N ILE A 257 -11.99 -3.78 2.85
CA ILE A 257 -10.64 -3.85 2.27
C ILE A 257 -9.74 -4.83 3.04
N ILE A 258 -9.83 -4.88 4.38
CA ILE A 258 -9.02 -5.81 5.17
C ILE A 258 -9.31 -7.26 4.78
N ASN A 259 -10.59 -7.63 4.66
CA ASN A 259 -11.01 -8.98 4.33
C ASN A 259 -10.64 -9.37 2.89
N ASN A 260 -10.66 -8.41 1.97
CA ASN A 260 -10.48 -8.68 0.55
C ASN A 260 -9.04 -8.53 0.05
N GLU A 261 -8.26 -7.61 0.63
CA GLU A 261 -6.99 -7.18 0.04
C GLU A 261 -5.81 -7.25 1.03
N GLU A 262 -6.03 -7.50 2.34
CA GLU A 262 -4.99 -7.52 3.38
C GLU A 262 -4.76 -8.90 4.00
N HIS A 263 -4.39 -9.88 3.17
CA HIS A 263 -4.27 -11.28 3.62
C HIS A 263 -3.19 -11.49 4.69
N GLY A 264 -3.52 -12.30 5.69
CA GLY A 264 -2.63 -12.66 6.81
C GLY A 264 -2.44 -11.56 7.86
N THR A 265 -3.06 -10.38 7.69
CA THR A 265 -2.98 -9.28 8.66
C THR A 265 -4.00 -9.45 9.80
N ALA A 266 -3.88 -8.62 10.86
CA ALA A 266 -4.90 -8.57 11.90
C ALA A 266 -6.18 -7.88 11.40
N SER A 267 -7.36 -8.28 11.90
CA SER A 267 -8.61 -7.57 11.65
C SER A 267 -8.61 -6.16 12.24
N LEU A 268 -9.52 -5.29 11.79
CA LEU A 268 -9.67 -3.94 12.33
C LEU A 268 -9.83 -3.95 13.86
N GLU A 269 -10.73 -4.78 14.37
CA GLU A 269 -10.96 -4.94 15.81
C GLU A 269 -9.67 -5.28 16.57
N LYS A 270 -8.89 -6.24 16.07
CA LYS A 270 -7.63 -6.67 16.70
C LYS A 270 -6.57 -5.56 16.67
N ARG A 271 -6.49 -4.79 15.58
CA ARG A 271 -5.59 -3.62 15.49
C ARG A 271 -5.97 -2.56 16.52
N LEU A 272 -7.26 -2.21 16.59
CA LEU A 272 -7.75 -1.22 17.56
C LEU A 272 -7.63 -1.70 19.01
N ALA A 273 -7.84 -2.99 19.28
CA ALA A 273 -7.64 -3.57 20.61
C ALA A 273 -6.16 -3.53 21.02
N ALA A 274 -5.23 -3.85 20.11
CA ALA A 274 -3.80 -3.74 20.36
C ALA A 274 -3.39 -2.27 20.61
N ALA A 275 -3.86 -1.34 19.78
CA ALA A 275 -3.63 0.10 19.98
C ALA A 275 -4.16 0.58 21.34
N ARG A 276 -5.35 0.14 21.73
CA ARG A 276 -5.97 0.49 23.02
C ARG A 276 -5.11 0.00 24.19
N ALA A 277 -4.64 -1.24 24.14
CA ALA A 277 -3.79 -1.81 25.18
C ALA A 277 -2.44 -1.07 25.32
N ILE A 278 -1.87 -0.55 24.23
CA ILE A 278 -0.67 0.31 24.30
C ILE A 278 -1.00 1.66 24.92
N ALA A 279 -2.11 2.28 24.51
CA ALA A 279 -2.54 3.56 25.05
C ALA A 279 -2.90 3.47 26.56
N ASP A 280 -3.50 2.37 27.01
CA ASP A 280 -3.79 2.11 28.43
C ASP A 280 -2.52 1.99 29.30
N LYS A 281 -1.38 1.64 28.68
CA LYS A 281 -0.05 1.63 29.30
C LYS A 281 0.64 3.00 29.27
N GLY A 282 -0.05 4.03 28.78
CA GLY A 282 0.48 5.39 28.60
C GLY A 282 1.35 5.55 27.34
N GLY A 283 1.33 4.59 26.42
CA GLY A 283 1.99 4.72 25.12
C GLY A 283 1.20 5.64 24.19
N ILE A 284 1.89 6.44 23.38
CA ILE A 284 1.24 7.26 22.36
C ILE A 284 1.01 6.44 21.10
N VAL A 285 -0.20 6.54 20.54
CA VAL A 285 -0.59 5.81 19.33
C VAL A 285 -0.80 6.72 18.13
N GLY A 286 -0.93 6.13 16.94
CA GLY A 286 -1.27 6.84 15.72
C GLY A 286 -1.96 5.93 14.71
N PHE A 287 -2.65 6.53 13.74
CA PHE A 287 -3.42 5.79 12.76
C PHE A 287 -3.11 6.21 11.33
N HIS A 288 -2.88 5.24 10.45
CA HIS A 288 -2.63 5.48 9.03
C HIS A 288 -3.77 4.90 8.21
N PHE A 289 -4.56 5.77 7.58
CA PHE A 289 -5.48 5.40 6.50
C PHE A 289 -4.69 5.46 5.19
N HIS A 290 -3.77 4.51 5.02
CA HIS A 290 -2.89 4.46 3.85
C HIS A 290 -2.62 2.99 3.50
N PRO A 291 -3.19 2.50 2.37
CA PRO A 291 -4.00 3.22 1.40
C PRO A 291 -5.49 3.35 1.75
N MET A 292 -6.07 4.52 1.45
CA MET A 292 -7.50 4.68 1.22
C MET A 292 -7.86 4.15 -0.17
N VAL A 293 -8.99 3.43 -0.26
CA VAL A 293 -9.46 2.75 -1.47
C VAL A 293 -10.88 3.20 -1.80
N HIS A 294 -11.13 3.55 -3.06
CA HIS A 294 -12.44 3.97 -3.55
C HIS A 294 -13.24 2.77 -4.08
N TYR A 295 -14.44 2.53 -3.53
CA TYR A 295 -15.34 1.43 -3.89
C TYR A 295 -16.77 1.78 -3.48
N GLU A 296 -17.81 1.13 -3.98
CA GLU A 296 -19.20 1.58 -3.86
C GLU A 296 -19.65 2.03 -2.45
N GLN A 297 -19.18 1.39 -1.37
CA GLN A 297 -19.58 1.68 0.02
C GLN A 297 -18.50 2.40 0.85
N TRP A 298 -17.48 2.97 0.20
CA TRP A 298 -16.30 3.52 0.87
C TRP A 298 -16.65 4.58 1.92
N GLU A 299 -17.63 5.46 1.65
CA GLU A 299 -18.00 6.57 2.55
C GLU A 299 -18.50 6.04 3.90
N ALA A 300 -19.51 5.17 3.87
CA ALA A 300 -20.11 4.62 5.07
C ALA A 300 -19.11 3.77 5.86
N ASP A 301 -18.28 3.00 5.16
CA ASP A 301 -17.31 2.11 5.80
C ASP A 301 -16.16 2.89 6.45
N TYR A 302 -15.59 3.90 5.80
CA TYR A 302 -14.57 4.74 6.44
C TYR A 302 -15.15 5.56 7.60
N GLN A 303 -16.40 6.03 7.51
CA GLN A 303 -17.07 6.70 8.62
C GLN A 303 -17.17 5.76 9.84
N GLN A 304 -17.47 4.47 9.63
CA GLN A 304 -17.51 3.48 10.71
C GLN A 304 -16.13 3.26 11.36
N VAL A 305 -15.07 3.16 10.56
CA VAL A 305 -13.70 3.03 11.09
C VAL A 305 -13.34 4.25 11.95
N ILE A 306 -13.61 5.45 11.45
CA ILE A 306 -13.32 6.71 12.16
C ILE A 306 -14.16 6.82 13.44
N LYS A 307 -15.43 6.43 13.39
CA LYS A 307 -16.28 6.35 14.59
C LYS A 307 -15.71 5.37 15.62
N ALA A 308 -15.23 4.20 15.19
CA ALA A 308 -14.61 3.22 16.09
C ALA A 308 -13.34 3.78 16.76
N VAL A 309 -12.50 4.49 16.01
CA VAL A 309 -11.30 5.18 16.52
C VAL A 309 -11.70 6.25 17.54
N THR A 310 -12.56 7.19 17.16
CA THR A 310 -12.95 8.33 18.00
C THR A 310 -13.77 7.95 19.24
N THR A 311 -14.39 6.77 19.23
CA THR A 311 -15.08 6.21 20.41
C THR A 311 -14.11 5.55 21.39
N LYS A 312 -13.04 4.94 20.89
CA LYS A 312 -12.11 4.14 21.71
C LYS A 312 -10.91 4.93 22.22
N PHE A 313 -10.58 6.05 21.60
CA PHE A 313 -9.41 6.85 21.90
C PHE A 313 -9.78 8.29 22.16
N LYS A 314 -8.99 8.94 23.01
CA LYS A 314 -9.05 10.38 23.22
C LYS A 314 -7.99 11.08 22.36
N PRO A 315 -8.21 12.33 21.90
CA PRO A 315 -7.24 13.04 21.07
C PRO A 315 -5.85 13.16 21.69
N GLU A 316 -5.73 13.25 23.02
CA GLU A 316 -4.47 13.33 23.75
C GLU A 316 -3.61 12.06 23.64
N GLU A 317 -4.22 10.91 23.40
CA GLU A 317 -3.54 9.60 23.26
C GLU A 317 -2.99 9.38 21.84
N VAL A 318 -3.41 10.22 20.88
CA VAL A 318 -3.13 10.03 19.46
C VAL A 318 -2.23 11.14 18.94
N ALA A 319 -1.04 10.77 18.48
CA ALA A 319 -0.09 11.71 17.88
C ALA A 319 -0.53 12.16 16.49
N LEU A 320 -1.00 11.22 15.67
CA LEU A 320 -1.21 11.46 14.24
C LEU A 320 -2.36 10.65 13.66
N VAL A 321 -2.96 11.22 12.62
CA VAL A 321 -3.75 10.51 11.61
C VAL A 321 -3.20 10.87 10.23
N SER A 322 -2.69 9.89 9.49
CA SER A 322 -2.27 10.12 8.09
C SER A 322 -3.28 9.56 7.12
N LEU A 323 -3.57 10.28 6.04
CA LEU A 323 -4.39 9.82 4.94
C LEU A 323 -3.52 9.68 3.69
N GLY A 324 -3.72 8.67 2.86
CA GLY A 324 -3.00 8.55 1.58
C GLY A 324 -3.69 7.53 0.68
N THR A 325 -3.63 7.71 -0.63
CA THR A 325 -4.29 6.79 -1.56
C THR A 325 -3.37 5.72 -2.13
N LEU A 326 -3.95 4.71 -2.79
CA LEU A 326 -3.19 3.75 -3.59
C LEU A 326 -2.29 4.47 -4.58
N THR A 327 -1.01 4.10 -4.57
CA THR A 327 0.00 4.69 -5.45
C THR A 327 0.91 3.58 -5.94
N PHE A 328 0.99 3.43 -7.25
CA PHE A 328 1.73 2.36 -7.90
C PHE A 328 2.82 2.88 -8.82
N ILE A 329 3.90 2.11 -8.93
CA ILE A 329 4.85 2.23 -10.03
C ILE A 329 4.64 1.07 -11.00
N LYS A 330 5.08 1.22 -12.26
CA LYS A 330 4.88 0.18 -13.29
C LYS A 330 5.37 -1.22 -12.88
N PRO A 331 6.52 -1.38 -12.19
CA PRO A 331 6.93 -2.69 -11.66
C PRO A 331 5.91 -3.31 -10.71
N VAL A 332 5.35 -2.53 -9.78
CA VAL A 332 4.34 -3.02 -8.82
C VAL A 332 3.07 -3.50 -9.53
N ILE A 333 2.58 -2.74 -10.52
CA ILE A 333 1.40 -3.16 -11.32
C ILE A 333 1.67 -4.50 -12.03
N ARG A 334 2.86 -4.63 -12.60
CA ARG A 334 3.26 -5.87 -13.26
C ARG A 334 3.32 -7.04 -12.28
N ASP A 335 3.89 -6.83 -11.10
CA ASP A 335 4.00 -7.89 -10.09
C ASP A 335 2.63 -8.31 -9.56
N ILE A 336 1.71 -7.36 -9.34
CA ILE A 336 0.32 -7.67 -8.95
C ILE A 336 -0.31 -8.63 -9.96
N ARG A 337 -0.14 -8.36 -11.26
CA ARG A 337 -0.63 -9.23 -12.32
C ARG A 337 0.09 -10.58 -12.35
N GLU A 338 1.42 -10.59 -12.21
CA GLU A 338 2.21 -11.83 -12.24
C GLU A 338 1.95 -12.76 -11.04
N ARG A 339 1.51 -12.22 -9.89
CA ARG A 339 1.08 -13.01 -8.73
C ARG A 339 -0.17 -13.84 -9.03
N GLY A 340 -1.04 -13.39 -9.93
CA GLY A 340 -2.23 -14.15 -10.34
C GLY A 340 -3.29 -14.29 -9.24
N ILE A 341 -3.31 -13.37 -8.29
CA ILE A 341 -4.23 -13.39 -7.13
C ILE A 341 -5.44 -12.52 -7.47
N SER A 342 -6.65 -13.06 -7.32
CA SER A 342 -7.88 -12.26 -7.47
C SER A 342 -7.84 -11.03 -6.58
N THR A 343 -8.00 -9.86 -7.18
CA THR A 343 -7.89 -8.55 -6.52
C THR A 343 -8.60 -7.52 -7.37
N LYS A 344 -9.21 -6.50 -6.75
CA LYS A 344 -9.83 -5.38 -7.49
C LYS A 344 -8.99 -4.10 -7.41
N ILE A 345 -7.79 -4.20 -6.84
CA ILE A 345 -6.98 -3.04 -6.48
C ILE A 345 -6.41 -2.26 -7.69
N LEU A 346 -6.34 -2.91 -8.85
CA LEU A 346 -5.99 -2.28 -10.14
C LEU A 346 -7.22 -1.88 -10.97
N LYS A 347 -8.43 -2.28 -10.55
CA LYS A 347 -9.69 -1.86 -11.17
C LYS A 347 -10.05 -0.46 -10.72
N MET A 348 -9.27 0.51 -11.20
CA MET A 348 -9.42 1.92 -10.89
C MET A 348 -8.83 2.77 -12.03
N PRO A 349 -9.24 4.03 -12.19
CA PRO A 349 -8.53 4.93 -13.08
C PRO A 349 -7.11 5.16 -12.54
N LEU A 350 -6.11 4.99 -13.40
CA LEU A 350 -4.68 5.12 -13.07
C LEU A 350 -4.12 6.32 -13.81
N LEU A 351 -4.08 7.48 -13.15
CA LEU A 351 -3.52 8.72 -13.70
C LEU A 351 -2.13 8.99 -13.13
N ASP A 352 -1.32 9.73 -13.90
CA ASP A 352 -0.01 10.18 -13.42
C ASP A 352 -0.17 11.12 -12.22
N ALA A 353 0.53 10.77 -11.15
CA ALA A 353 0.62 11.49 -9.90
C ALA A 353 2.10 11.63 -9.54
N GLU A 354 2.80 12.51 -10.26
CA GLU A 354 4.22 12.81 -10.08
C GLU A 354 5.15 11.63 -10.39
N GLY A 355 4.93 10.97 -11.55
CA GLY A 355 5.73 9.82 -11.99
C GLY A 355 5.34 8.49 -11.35
N LYS A 356 4.24 8.48 -10.59
CA LYS A 356 3.55 7.30 -10.07
C LYS A 356 2.12 7.27 -10.63
N LEU A 357 1.40 6.18 -10.45
CA LEU A 357 0.02 6.01 -10.88
C LEU A 357 -0.91 5.92 -9.68
N SER A 358 -1.97 6.71 -9.68
CA SER A 358 -2.92 6.81 -8.56
C SER A 358 -4.30 7.26 -9.05
N TYR A 359 -5.23 7.48 -8.12
CA TYR A 359 -6.57 7.99 -8.43
C TYR A 359 -6.53 9.39 -9.05
N PRO A 360 -7.56 9.76 -9.83
CA PRO A 360 -7.88 11.14 -10.16
C PRO A 360 -8.04 12.04 -8.93
N ASP A 361 -7.77 13.34 -9.12
CA ASP A 361 -7.76 14.35 -8.05
C ASP A 361 -9.10 14.48 -7.32
N ASP A 362 -10.21 14.42 -8.04
CA ASP A 362 -11.56 14.50 -7.50
C ASP A 362 -11.86 13.33 -6.55
N ILE A 363 -11.47 12.11 -6.92
CA ILE A 363 -11.59 10.93 -6.05
C ILE A 363 -10.71 11.09 -4.80
N LYS A 364 -9.48 11.57 -4.94
CA LYS A 364 -8.57 11.81 -3.81
C LYS A 364 -9.15 12.85 -2.83
N ILE A 365 -9.60 13.98 -3.35
CA ILE A 365 -10.20 15.06 -2.54
C ILE A 365 -11.45 14.54 -1.84
N ALA A 366 -12.31 13.77 -2.51
CA ALA A 366 -13.50 13.19 -1.90
C ALA A 366 -13.14 12.25 -0.72
N LEU A 367 -12.24 11.29 -0.93
CA LEU A 367 -11.77 10.36 0.10
C LEU A 367 -11.23 11.11 1.33
N PHE A 368 -10.30 12.04 1.10
CA PHE A 368 -9.63 12.74 2.18
C PHE A 368 -10.55 13.71 2.92
N SER A 369 -11.39 14.46 2.19
CA SER A 369 -12.33 15.41 2.80
C SER A 369 -13.38 14.69 3.62
N HIS A 370 -13.90 13.57 3.12
CA HIS A 370 -14.84 12.74 3.88
C HIS A 370 -14.23 12.23 5.18
N ALA A 371 -13.02 11.66 5.13
CA ALA A 371 -12.32 11.20 6.32
C ALA A 371 -12.10 12.36 7.31
N TRP A 372 -11.55 13.49 6.86
CA TRP A 372 -11.34 14.69 7.68
C TRP A 372 -12.63 15.16 8.35
N ASN A 373 -13.73 15.27 7.61
CA ASN A 373 -15.02 15.75 8.11
C ASN A 373 -15.70 14.77 9.08
N CYS A 374 -15.38 13.47 9.00
CA CYS A 374 -15.86 12.48 9.97
C CYS A 374 -15.19 12.62 11.35
N PHE A 375 -14.02 13.25 11.44
CA PHE A 375 -13.36 13.47 12.73
C PHE A 375 -14.00 14.66 13.49
N PRO A 376 -14.30 14.52 14.80
CA PRO A 376 -14.79 15.62 15.62
C PRO A 376 -13.82 16.81 15.62
N GLU A 377 -14.35 18.00 15.87
CA GLU A 377 -13.54 19.22 15.96
C GLU A 377 -12.40 19.10 16.99
N SER A 378 -12.67 18.46 18.14
CA SER A 378 -11.67 18.20 19.17
C SER A 378 -10.47 17.38 18.67
N TRP A 379 -10.70 16.44 17.74
CA TRP A 379 -9.65 15.68 17.08
C TRP A 379 -8.89 16.54 16.07
N ARG A 380 -9.62 17.26 15.20
CA ARG A 380 -9.03 18.11 14.16
C ARG A 380 -8.13 19.22 14.71
N GLN A 381 -8.35 19.65 15.95
CA GLN A 381 -7.53 20.67 16.64
C GLN A 381 -6.33 20.09 17.39
N GLN A 382 -6.37 18.82 17.81
CA GLN A 382 -5.40 18.26 18.76
C GLN A 382 -4.54 17.13 18.19
N VAL A 383 -5.02 16.42 17.17
CA VAL A 383 -4.28 15.34 16.50
C VAL A 383 -3.65 15.91 15.24
N PHE A 384 -2.43 15.50 14.92
CA PHE A 384 -1.76 15.99 13.72
C PHE A 384 -2.24 15.21 12.48
N PHE A 385 -2.91 15.90 11.57
CA PHE A 385 -3.39 15.32 10.30
C PHE A 385 -2.47 15.67 9.14
N TYR A 386 -2.23 14.72 8.24
CA TYR A 386 -1.51 14.98 7.00
C TYR A 386 -1.85 14.01 5.87
N LEU A 387 -1.56 14.42 4.64
CA LEU A 387 -1.70 13.58 3.46
C LEU A 387 -0.33 12.99 3.08
N CYS A 388 -0.18 11.67 3.11
CA CYS A 388 1.07 10.96 2.86
C CYS A 388 1.23 10.67 1.36
N MET A 389 2.38 11.01 0.78
CA MET A 389 2.68 10.83 -0.66
C MET A 389 1.81 11.66 -1.61
N GLU A 390 1.15 12.70 -1.10
CA GLU A 390 0.19 13.47 -1.88
C GLU A 390 0.71 14.87 -2.24
N HIS A 391 0.17 15.46 -3.32
CA HIS A 391 0.58 16.77 -3.81
C HIS A 391 -0.03 17.90 -2.98
N GLN A 392 0.76 18.92 -2.64
CA GLN A 392 0.40 20.07 -1.79
C GLN A 392 -0.95 20.73 -2.16
N ARG A 393 -1.35 20.65 -3.43
CA ARG A 393 -2.63 21.15 -3.96
C ARG A 393 -3.87 20.57 -3.27
N PHE A 394 -3.77 19.41 -2.62
CA PHE A 394 -4.91 18.79 -1.92
C PHE A 394 -5.09 19.28 -0.48
N TRP A 395 -4.10 19.97 0.11
CA TRP A 395 -4.15 20.37 1.52
C TRP A 395 -5.23 21.42 1.79
N GLU A 396 -5.26 22.50 0.99
CA GLU A 396 -6.26 23.56 1.17
C GLU A 396 -7.70 23.04 0.93
N PRO A 397 -8.00 22.29 -0.16
CA PRO A 397 -9.34 21.74 -0.36
C PRO A 397 -9.80 20.76 0.73
N VAL A 398 -8.89 19.97 1.31
CA VAL A 398 -9.23 18.94 2.31
C VAL A 398 -9.28 19.51 3.71
N PHE A 399 -8.23 20.23 4.13
CA PHE A 399 -8.05 20.67 5.51
C PHE A 399 -8.41 22.15 5.73
N GLY A 400 -8.47 22.96 4.67
CA GLY A 400 -8.60 24.42 4.77
C GLY A 400 -7.33 25.13 5.24
N PHE A 401 -6.18 24.45 5.17
CA PHE A 401 -4.87 25.04 5.42
C PHE A 401 -3.78 24.31 4.64
N ASN A 402 -2.60 24.93 4.57
CA ASN A 402 -1.43 24.36 3.92
C ASN A 402 -0.12 24.71 4.65
N TYR A 403 0.96 23.98 4.35
CA TYR A 403 2.31 24.33 4.76
C TYR A 403 3.09 24.86 3.58
N LYS A 404 4.03 25.76 3.82
CA LYS A 404 4.82 26.41 2.75
C LYS A 404 5.66 25.41 1.96
N ASP A 405 6.33 24.50 2.67
CA ASP A 405 7.30 23.56 2.11
C ASP A 405 7.46 22.35 3.07
N ASN A 406 8.26 21.36 2.64
CA ASN A 406 8.52 20.15 3.42
C ASN A 406 9.15 20.45 4.79
N GLN A 407 9.99 21.48 4.88
CA GLN A 407 10.65 21.84 6.13
C GLN A 407 9.64 22.38 7.15
N ALA A 408 8.76 23.28 6.73
CA ALA A 408 7.69 23.82 7.57
C ALA A 408 6.74 22.72 8.04
N PHE A 409 6.40 21.78 7.15
CA PHE A 409 5.55 20.63 7.49
C PHE A 409 6.22 19.69 8.50
N GLU A 410 7.47 19.28 8.25
CA GLU A 410 8.24 18.41 9.14
C GLU A 410 8.42 19.05 10.52
N THR A 411 8.75 20.34 10.59
CA THR A 411 8.89 21.06 11.86
C THR A 411 7.58 21.10 12.64
N ALA A 412 6.45 21.37 11.96
CA ALA A 412 5.14 21.36 12.62
C ALA A 412 4.76 19.97 13.14
N MET A 413 5.01 18.93 12.33
CA MET A 413 4.76 17.53 12.71
C MET A 413 5.58 17.12 13.93
N LYS A 414 6.90 17.31 13.90
CA LYS A 414 7.78 16.96 15.02
C LYS A 414 7.39 17.70 16.30
N LYS A 415 7.05 18.98 16.20
CA LYS A 415 6.56 19.78 17.34
C LYS A 415 5.28 19.18 17.93
N ALA A 416 4.29 18.84 17.10
CA ALA A 416 3.04 18.25 17.55
C ALA A 416 3.25 16.90 18.26
N TYR A 417 4.12 16.05 17.71
CA TYR A 417 4.41 14.73 18.31
C TYR A 417 5.14 14.88 19.65
N LEU A 418 6.15 15.75 19.72
CA LEU A 418 6.87 16.01 20.98
C LEU A 418 5.95 16.56 22.07
N GLN A 419 4.97 17.40 21.71
CA GLN A 419 3.98 17.90 22.67
C GLN A 419 3.16 16.76 23.27
N LYS A 420 2.71 15.78 22.47
CA LYS A 420 1.99 14.59 22.95
C LYS A 420 2.84 13.71 23.85
N ILE A 421 4.09 13.48 23.44
CA ILE A 421 5.08 12.73 24.24
C ILE A 421 5.32 13.42 25.59
N SER A 422 5.34 14.75 25.61
CA SER A 422 5.58 15.54 26.84
C SER A 422 4.37 15.57 27.77
N VAL A 423 3.14 15.74 27.24
CA VAL A 423 1.92 15.88 28.05
C VAL A 423 1.58 14.60 28.83
N THR A 424 1.90 13.43 28.28
CA THR A 424 1.68 12.13 28.97
C THR A 424 2.66 11.90 30.14
N SER A 425 3.44 12.92 30.50
CA SER A 425 4.41 12.90 31.60
C SER A 425 3.86 13.37 32.96
N THR A 426 2.63 13.90 32.99
CA THR A 426 1.89 14.33 34.20
C THR A 426 0.67 13.46 34.39
#